data_AF-B2D6P2-F1
#
_entry.id   AF-B2D6P2-F1
#
_cell.length_a   1.000
_cell.length_b   1.000
_cell.length_c   1.000
_cell.angle_alpha   90.00
_cell.angle_beta   90.00
_cell.angle_gamma   90.00
#
_symmetry.space_group_name_H-M   'P 1'
#
loop_
_entity.id
_entity.type
_entity.pdbx_description
1 polymer ?
#
loop_
_entity_poly.entity_id
_entity_poly.type
_entity_poly.pdbx_seq_one_letter_code
_entity_poly.pdbx_strand_id
1 'polypeptide(L)'
;MSEYLCVASNGIPPDESWTVKLLVTFPPLVQAQSETVQASVGSMARMVCTTEAWPRPEMGWEKDGEPVYESNNVAMTHTVSGQYHSVHILEIRNVQSSHFGVYRCVAKNDNGIHHSQVTLNQISHNHFTNSNLIPEELRAIQVDSASFPSLLLITIIYFVYHGF
;
A
#
# COMPACT_ATOMS: atom_id res chain seq x y z
N MET A 1 -11.06 27.51 8.89
CA MET A 1 -11.15 28.51 9.97
C MET A 1 -12.57 29.02 9.95
N SER A 2 -13.31 28.81 11.03
CA SER A 2 -14.73 29.16 11.10
C SER A 2 -14.93 30.32 12.07
N GLU A 3 -15.86 31.21 11.73
CA GLU A 3 -16.21 32.36 12.55
C GLU A 3 -17.61 32.15 13.12
N TYR A 4 -17.73 32.32 14.44
CA TYR A 4 -18.99 32.21 15.16
C TYR A 4 -19.40 33.61 15.62
N LEU A 5 -20.63 34.00 15.29
CA LEU A 5 -21.21 35.28 15.69
C LEU A 5 -22.14 35.06 16.88
N CYS A 6 -21.82 35.71 18.00
CA CYS A 6 -22.75 35.86 19.11
C CYS A 6 -23.56 37.14 18.89
N VAL A 7 -24.88 37.09 19.02
CA VAL A 7 -25.76 38.26 18.92
C VAL A 7 -26.60 38.36 20.19
N ALA A 8 -26.59 39.53 20.82
CA ALA A 8 -27.42 39.88 21.96
C ALA A 8 -28.44 40.94 21.52
N SER A 9 -29.73 40.61 21.65
CA SER A 9 -30.83 41.51 21.31
C SER A 9 -31.76 41.68 22.51
N ASN A 10 -32.17 42.92 22.77
CA ASN A 10 -33.24 43.25 23.71
C ASN A 10 -34.53 43.68 22.98
N GLY A 11 -34.62 43.44 21.67
CA GLY A 11 -35.75 43.85 20.82
C GLY A 11 -35.71 45.30 20.35
N ILE A 12 -34.66 46.06 20.68
CA ILE A 12 -34.46 47.45 20.26
C ILE A 12 -33.18 47.52 19.41
N PRO A 13 -33.27 47.82 18.10
CA PRO A 13 -32.09 47.92 17.24
C PRO A 13 -31.14 49.07 17.61
N PRO A 14 -29.82 48.94 17.33
CA PRO A 14 -29.18 47.76 16.76
C PRO A 14 -28.90 46.67 17.79
N ASP A 15 -28.86 45.42 17.34
CA ASP A 15 -28.39 44.31 18.17
C ASP A 15 -26.87 44.43 18.39
N GLU A 16 -26.41 44.01 19.57
CA GLU A 16 -24.99 43.91 19.86
C GLU A 16 -24.46 42.56 19.41
N SER A 17 -23.27 42.52 18.81
CA SER A 17 -22.72 41.26 18.33
C SER A 17 -21.21 41.15 18.47
N TRP A 18 -20.72 39.93 18.62
CA TRP A 18 -19.31 39.62 18.79
C TRP A 18 -18.91 38.41 17.95
N THR A 19 -17.84 38.55 17.16
CA THR A 19 -17.32 37.45 16.33
C THR A 19 -16.15 36.76 17.02
N VAL A 20 -16.20 35.43 17.09
CA VAL A 20 -15.14 34.57 17.64
C VAL A 20 -14.59 33.67 16.54
N LYS A 21 -13.26 33.61 16.41
CA LYS A 21 -12.59 32.70 15.48
C LYS A 21 -12.30 31.38 16.17
N LEU A 22 -12.79 30.27 15.60
CA LEU A 22 -12.48 28.93 16.08
C LEU A 22 -11.37 28.29 15.22
N LEU A 23 -10.29 27.87 15.88
CA LEU A 23 -9.21 27.07 15.30
C LEU A 23 -9.21 25.68 15.93
N VAL A 24 -9.46 24.65 15.13
CA VAL A 24 -9.41 23.26 15.57
C VAL A 24 -8.00 22.71 15.31
N THR A 25 -7.34 22.23 16.37
CA THR A 25 -6.05 21.55 16.30
C THR A 25 -6.20 20.10 16.73
N PHE A 26 -5.42 19.19 16.16
CA PHE A 26 -5.50 17.75 16.41
C PHE A 26 -4.16 17.04 16.09
N PRO A 27 -3.88 15.90 16.74
CA PRO A 27 -2.66 15.12 16.50
C PRO A 27 -2.62 14.53 15.09
N PRO A 28 -1.45 14.09 14.60
CA PRO A 28 -1.35 13.52 13.27
C PRO A 28 -2.04 12.16 13.15
N LEU A 29 -2.70 11.93 12.02
CA LEU A 29 -3.19 10.63 11.60
C LEU A 29 -2.43 10.19 10.34
N VAL A 30 -1.52 9.22 10.46
CA VAL A 30 -0.72 8.71 9.34
C VAL A 30 -1.32 7.41 8.82
N GLN A 31 -1.42 7.28 7.49
CA GLN A 31 -1.91 6.07 6.83
C GLN A 31 -0.99 5.70 5.67
N ALA A 32 -0.42 4.50 5.70
CA ALA A 32 0.27 3.95 4.55
C ALA A 32 -0.71 3.65 3.41
N GLN A 33 -0.32 3.95 2.17
CA GLN A 33 -1.09 3.58 0.98
C GLN A 33 -1.12 2.05 0.79
N SER A 34 -0.09 1.35 1.27
CA SER A 34 0.02 -0.11 1.20
C SER A 34 0.84 -0.61 2.38
N GLU A 35 0.40 -1.67 3.04
CA GLU A 35 1.12 -2.30 4.16
C GLU A 35 2.40 -3.02 3.71
N THR A 36 2.43 -3.48 2.46
CA THR A 36 3.56 -4.19 1.86
C THR A 36 3.85 -3.64 0.47
N VAL A 37 5.12 -3.37 0.20
CA VAL A 37 5.66 -3.04 -1.12
C VAL A 37 6.63 -4.13 -1.53
N GLN A 38 6.57 -4.57 -2.78
CA GLN A 38 7.45 -5.60 -3.31
C GLN A 38 8.39 -4.98 -4.36
N ALA A 39 9.67 -5.31 -4.31
CA ALA A 39 10.66 -4.83 -5.27
C ALA A 39 11.76 -5.87 -5.52
N SER A 40 12.35 -5.86 -6.72
CA SER A 40 13.52 -6.67 -7.05
C SER A 40 14.80 -5.88 -6.73
N VAL A 41 15.91 -6.57 -6.48
CA VAL A 41 17.22 -5.91 -6.43
C VAL A 41 17.51 -5.23 -7.77
N GLY A 42 18.00 -4.00 -7.74
CA GLY A 42 18.23 -3.19 -8.95
C GLY A 42 17.02 -2.38 -9.40
N SER A 43 15.80 -2.66 -8.92
CA SER A 43 14.60 -1.88 -9.26
C SER A 43 14.43 -0.67 -8.37
N MET A 44 13.47 0.19 -8.72
CA MET A 44 13.00 1.28 -7.86
C MET A 44 11.91 0.75 -6.92
N ALA A 45 11.90 1.21 -5.67
CA ALA A 45 10.80 1.00 -4.71
C ALA A 45 10.24 2.34 -4.26
N ARG A 46 8.92 2.40 -4.10
CA ARG A 46 8.21 3.61 -3.68
C ARG A 46 7.22 3.27 -2.57
N MET A 47 7.39 3.89 -1.41
CA MET A 47 6.49 3.78 -0.26
C MET A 47 5.79 5.11 -0.07
N VAL A 48 4.48 5.08 0.16
CA VAL A 48 3.64 6.29 0.20
C VAL A 48 2.80 6.27 1.47
N CYS A 49 2.76 7.40 2.17
CA CYS A 49 1.88 7.63 3.31
C CYS A 49 1.10 8.93 3.12
N THR A 50 -0.14 8.95 3.57
CA THR A 50 -0.94 10.16 3.74
C THR A 50 -0.96 10.56 5.21
N THR A 51 -1.13 11.85 5.48
CA THR A 51 -1.21 12.37 6.84
C THR A 51 -2.26 13.45 6.94
N GLU A 52 -3.12 13.33 7.95
CA GLU A 52 -4.07 14.38 8.35
C GLU A 52 -3.67 14.98 9.69
N ALA A 53 -3.47 16.29 9.76
CA ALA A 53 -2.97 16.94 10.97
C ALA A 53 -3.17 18.46 10.95
N TRP A 54 -3.34 19.05 12.14
CA TRP A 54 -3.21 20.50 12.33
C TRP A 54 -2.73 20.85 13.76
N PRO A 55 -1.64 21.61 13.96
CA PRO A 55 -0.75 22.21 12.98
C PRO A 55 -0.05 21.17 12.09
N ARG A 56 0.54 21.63 10.97
CA ARG A 56 1.25 20.74 10.05
C ARG A 56 2.39 20.02 10.78
N PRO A 57 2.53 18.70 10.59
CA PRO A 57 3.51 17.92 11.31
C PRO A 57 4.89 17.99 10.66
N GLU A 58 5.92 17.81 11.47
CA GLU A 58 7.23 17.33 11.05
C GLU A 58 7.10 15.87 10.65
N MET A 59 7.69 15.50 9.53
CA MET A 59 7.47 14.23 8.87
C MET A 59 8.82 13.58 8.57
N GLY A 60 8.90 12.26 8.77
CA GLY A 60 10.12 11.50 8.56
C GLY A 60 9.85 10.04 8.23
N TRP A 61 10.91 9.36 7.83
CA TRP A 61 10.91 7.91 7.62
C TRP A 61 11.93 7.27 8.55
N GLU A 62 11.56 6.13 9.10
CA GLU A 62 12.45 5.28 9.89
C GLU A 62 12.51 3.89 9.26
N LYS A 63 13.69 3.26 9.28
CA LYS A 63 13.88 1.85 8.93
C LYS A 63 14.42 1.13 10.15
N ASP A 64 13.71 0.10 10.60
CA ASP A 64 14.11 -0.73 11.75
C ASP A 64 14.42 0.09 13.03
N GLY A 65 13.79 1.27 13.19
CA GLY A 65 13.95 2.17 14.33
C GLY A 65 14.96 3.30 14.13
N GLU A 66 15.71 3.30 13.02
CA GLU A 66 16.69 4.34 12.71
C GLU A 66 16.15 5.32 11.65
N PRO A 67 16.43 6.63 11.76
CA PRO A 67 16.00 7.61 10.78
C PRO A 67 16.63 7.36 9.41
N VAL A 68 15.81 7.42 8.37
CA VAL A 68 16.26 7.38 6.98
C VAL A 68 16.58 8.80 6.55
N TYR A 69 17.73 8.99 5.89
CA TYR A 69 18.15 10.27 5.35
C TYR A 69 18.20 10.23 3.82
N GLU A 70 17.97 11.40 3.20
CA GLU A 70 18.11 11.55 1.76
C GLU A 70 19.55 11.31 1.31
N SER A 71 19.70 10.71 0.14
CA SER A 71 20.99 10.43 -0.49
C SER A 71 20.84 10.33 -2.00
N ASN A 72 21.91 10.05 -2.73
CA ASN A 72 21.81 9.82 -4.18
C ASN A 72 20.85 8.68 -4.54
N ASN A 73 20.69 7.69 -3.66
CA ASN A 73 19.82 6.53 -3.88
C ASN A 73 18.44 6.64 -3.22
N VAL A 74 18.27 7.56 -2.27
CA VAL A 74 17.06 7.70 -1.46
C VAL A 74 16.53 9.13 -1.59
N ALA A 75 15.30 9.28 -2.08
CA ALA A 75 14.64 10.57 -2.20
C ALA A 75 13.35 10.60 -1.36
N MET A 76 13.07 11.73 -0.74
CA MET A 76 11.85 11.96 0.03
C MET A 76 11.06 13.12 -0.56
N THR A 77 9.78 12.89 -0.84
CA THR A 77 8.90 13.94 -1.40
C THR A 77 7.74 14.18 -0.47
N HIS A 78 7.57 15.45 -0.07
CA HIS A 78 6.50 15.91 0.81
C HIS A 78 5.59 16.87 0.04
N THR A 79 4.34 16.49 -0.17
CA THR A 79 3.36 17.30 -0.91
C THR A 79 2.17 17.62 -0.03
N VAL A 80 1.80 18.89 0.05
CA VAL A 80 0.59 19.32 0.77
C VAL A 80 -0.58 19.30 -0.19
N SER A 81 -1.63 18.55 0.15
CA SER A 81 -2.83 18.33 -0.67
C SER A 81 -4.09 18.72 0.11
N GLY A 82 -4.16 19.98 0.52
CA GLY A 82 -5.29 20.55 1.25
C GLY A 82 -4.85 21.31 2.50
N GLN A 83 -5.80 21.70 3.34
CA GLN A 83 -5.49 22.45 4.56
C GLN A 83 -4.80 21.58 5.62
N TYR A 84 -5.27 20.35 5.76
CA TYR A 84 -4.84 19.41 6.81
C TYR A 84 -4.18 18.15 6.27
N HIS A 85 -4.17 17.96 4.95
CA HIS A 85 -3.75 16.72 4.32
C HIS A 85 -2.40 16.87 3.62
N SER A 86 -1.50 15.91 3.84
CA SER A 86 -0.17 15.83 3.24
C SER A 86 0.13 14.42 2.76
N VAL A 87 0.98 14.30 1.74
CA VAL A 87 1.44 13.04 1.15
C VAL A 87 2.95 12.99 1.27
N HIS A 88 3.46 11.86 1.77
CA HIS A 88 4.88 11.61 2.03
C HIS A 88 5.31 10.37 1.27
N ILE A 89 6.34 10.52 0.46
CA ILE A 89 6.84 9.46 -0.42
C ILE A 89 8.30 9.22 -0.09
N LEU A 90 8.67 7.97 0.14
CA LEU A 90 10.05 7.50 0.18
C LEU A 90 10.33 6.68 -1.07
N GLU A 91 11.31 7.12 -1.87
CA GLU A 91 11.74 6.45 -3.09
C GLU A 91 13.18 5.95 -2.94
N ILE A 92 13.38 4.65 -3.19
CA ILE A 92 14.70 4.03 -3.28
C ILE A 92 14.93 3.71 -4.76
N ARG A 93 15.86 4.40 -5.40
CA ARG A 93 16.06 4.34 -6.87
C ARG A 93 16.65 3.02 -7.34
N ASN A 94 17.61 2.48 -6.58
CA ASN A 94 18.27 1.22 -6.82
C ASN A 94 18.23 0.38 -5.53
N VAL A 95 17.25 -0.53 -5.46
CA VAL A 95 17.03 -1.42 -4.32
C VAL A 95 18.18 -2.42 -4.19
N GLN A 96 18.59 -2.67 -2.95
CA GLN A 96 19.68 -3.56 -2.57
C GLN A 96 19.16 -4.46 -1.46
N SER A 97 19.83 -5.59 -1.20
CA SER A 97 19.37 -6.54 -0.17
C SER A 97 19.24 -5.90 1.23
N SER A 98 20.06 -4.89 1.55
CA SER A 98 19.99 -4.14 2.81
C SER A 98 18.77 -3.21 2.93
N HIS A 99 18.13 -2.86 1.81
CA HIS A 99 16.97 -1.98 1.80
C HIS A 99 15.67 -2.71 2.18
N PHE A 100 15.62 -4.04 2.06
CA PHE A 100 14.45 -4.79 2.53
C PHE A 100 14.31 -4.70 4.05
N GLY A 101 13.07 -4.72 4.53
CA GLY A 101 12.77 -4.58 5.96
C GLY A 101 11.54 -3.72 6.22
N VAL A 102 11.42 -3.28 7.46
CA VAL A 102 10.23 -2.56 7.95
C VAL A 102 10.52 -1.07 8.02
N TYR A 103 9.73 -0.31 7.26
CA TYR A 103 9.74 1.15 7.27
C TYR A 103 8.56 1.69 8.06
N ARG A 104 8.75 2.86 8.67
CA ARG A 104 7.68 3.63 9.31
C ARG A 104 7.70 5.05 8.78
N CYS A 105 6.56 5.55 8.33
CA CYS A 105 6.38 6.99 8.13
C CYS A 105 5.88 7.57 9.45
N VAL A 106 6.62 8.54 9.98
CA VAL A 106 6.37 9.14 11.29
C VAL A 106 5.97 10.60 11.10
N ALA A 107 4.93 11.01 11.81
CA ALA A 107 4.42 12.36 11.85
C ALA A 107 4.38 12.89 13.28
N LYS A 108 4.85 14.10 13.51
CA LYS A 108 4.82 14.77 14.81
C LYS A 108 4.34 16.21 14.69
N ASN A 109 3.36 16.59 15.50
CA ASN A 109 3.03 18.00 15.73
C ASN A 109 2.89 18.27 17.24
N ASP A 110 2.53 19.51 17.59
CA ASP A 110 2.38 19.93 18.99
C ASP A 110 1.31 19.14 19.77
N ASN A 111 0.41 18.45 19.08
CA ASN A 111 -0.67 17.66 19.68
C ASN A 111 -0.33 16.17 19.80
N GLY A 112 0.77 15.68 19.19
CA GLY A 112 1.18 14.29 19.33
C GLY A 112 2.01 13.73 18.18
N ILE A 113 2.22 12.41 18.24
CA ILE A 113 2.99 11.63 17.27
C ILE A 113 2.14 10.45 16.81
N HIS A 114 2.20 10.15 15.52
CA HIS A 114 1.63 8.91 14.97
C HIS A 114 2.50 8.40 13.83
N HIS A 115 2.43 7.10 13.56
CA HIS A 115 3.19 6.47 12.49
C HIS A 115 2.39 5.35 11.84
N SER A 116 2.73 5.05 10.59
CA SER A 116 2.20 3.88 9.86
C SER A 116 3.36 3.04 9.32
N GLN A 117 3.19 1.72 9.32
CA GLN A 117 4.23 0.76 8.97
C GLN A 117 4.06 0.28 7.53
N VAL A 118 5.17 0.16 6.80
CA VAL A 118 5.24 -0.39 5.44
C VAL A 118 6.38 -1.40 5.37
N THR A 119 6.12 -2.61 4.88
CA THR A 119 7.14 -3.65 4.72
C THR A 119 7.63 -3.69 3.28
N LEU A 120 8.94 -3.52 3.06
CA LEU A 120 9.55 -3.69 1.75
C LEU A 120 10.11 -5.11 1.61
N ASN A 121 9.48 -5.92 0.74
CA ASN A 121 9.81 -7.31 0.50
C ASN A 121 10.52 -7.52 -0.83
N GLN A 122 11.43 -8.49 -0.87
CA GLN A 122 12.12 -8.88 -2.09
C GLN A 122 11.22 -9.74 -2.97
N ILE A 123 11.09 -9.34 -4.24
CA ILE A 123 10.58 -10.23 -5.28
C ILE A 123 11.73 -11.16 -5.66
N SER A 124 11.68 -12.41 -5.18
CA SER A 124 12.54 -13.44 -5.75
C SER A 124 11.98 -13.82 -7.11
N HIS A 125 12.69 -13.54 -8.19
CA HIS A 125 12.55 -14.39 -9.37
C HIS A 125 12.91 -15.79 -8.89
N ASN A 126 11.95 -16.70 -8.83
CA ASN A 126 12.27 -18.12 -8.69
C ASN A 126 13.29 -18.39 -9.80
N HIS A 127 14.55 -18.65 -9.42
CA HIS A 127 15.36 -19.49 -10.26
C HIS A 127 14.55 -20.79 -10.34
N PHE A 128 13.87 -21.00 -11.47
CA PHE A 128 13.65 -22.34 -11.96
C PHE A 128 15.05 -22.89 -12.24
N THR A 129 15.79 -23.23 -11.17
CA THR A 129 16.92 -24.13 -11.25
C THR A 129 16.36 -25.35 -11.93
N ASN A 130 16.90 -25.72 -13.10
CA ASN A 130 16.55 -26.91 -13.85
C ASN A 130 16.31 -28.10 -12.92
N SER A 131 15.07 -28.26 -12.47
CA SER A 131 14.62 -29.45 -11.80
C SER A 131 14.07 -30.30 -12.91
N ASN A 132 14.87 -31.26 -13.36
CA ASN A 132 14.39 -32.55 -13.85
C ASN A 132 13.60 -33.25 -12.71
N LEU A 133 12.58 -32.59 -12.19
CA LEU A 133 11.55 -33.13 -11.31
C LEU A 133 10.28 -33.06 -12.15
N ILE A 134 10.18 -34.01 -13.06
CA ILE A 134 8.88 -34.54 -13.44
C ILE A 134 8.26 -34.98 -12.10
N PRO A 135 7.11 -34.45 -11.68
CA PRO A 135 6.43 -34.93 -10.48
C PRO A 135 6.28 -36.45 -10.59
N GLU A 136 6.62 -37.19 -9.53
CA GLU A 136 6.44 -38.65 -9.50
C GLU A 136 4.95 -39.05 -9.66
N GLU A 137 4.04 -38.07 -9.56
CA GLU A 137 2.60 -38.20 -9.82
C GLU A 137 2.22 -38.26 -11.31
N LEU A 138 3.17 -38.05 -12.24
CA LEU A 138 2.98 -38.35 -13.67
C LEU A 138 3.48 -39.76 -14.05
N ARG A 139 3.64 -40.68 -13.09
CA ARG A 139 3.64 -42.11 -13.41
C ARG A 139 2.27 -42.43 -13.99
N ALA A 140 2.25 -42.55 -15.32
CA ALA A 140 1.18 -43.04 -16.17
C ALA A 140 -0.02 -43.58 -15.39
N ILE A 141 -1.17 -42.92 -15.55
CA ILE A 141 -2.44 -43.63 -15.44
C ILE A 141 -2.31 -44.79 -16.43
N GLN A 142 -2.03 -46.00 -15.94
CA GLN A 142 -2.20 -47.20 -16.74
C GLN A 142 -3.70 -47.26 -17.01
N VAL A 143 -4.08 -46.87 -18.23
CA VAL A 143 -5.40 -47.18 -18.77
C VAL A 143 -5.37 -48.68 -18.99
N ASP A 144 -5.79 -49.42 -17.97
CA ASP A 144 -5.85 -50.87 -18.04
C ASP A 144 -6.86 -51.24 -19.15
N SER A 145 -6.39 -51.96 -20.16
CA SER A 145 -7.13 -52.26 -21.39
C SER A 145 -8.21 -53.32 -21.20
N ALA A 146 -8.62 -53.61 -19.96
CA ALA A 146 -9.40 -54.77 -19.61
C ALA A 146 -10.89 -54.52 -19.27
N SER A 147 -11.43 -53.30 -19.43
CA SER A 147 -12.85 -53.06 -19.10
C SER A 147 -13.60 -52.11 -20.03
N PHE A 148 -13.35 -52.16 -21.33
CA PHE A 148 -14.30 -51.60 -22.31
C PHE A 148 -15.12 -52.73 -22.95
N PRO A 149 -16.43 -52.84 -22.67
CA PRO A 149 -17.29 -53.71 -23.45
C PRO A 149 -17.31 -53.20 -24.90
N SER A 150 -17.12 -54.12 -25.83
CA SER A 150 -16.80 -53.97 -27.26
C SER A 150 -17.81 -53.20 -28.13
N LEU A 151 -18.79 -52.51 -27.54
CA LEU A 151 -19.90 -51.87 -28.26
C LEU A 151 -19.92 -50.33 -28.16
N LEU A 152 -19.14 -49.71 -27.26
CA LEU A 152 -19.16 -48.25 -27.08
C LEU A 152 -18.11 -47.47 -27.91
N LEU A 153 -17.13 -48.16 -28.50
CA LEU A 153 -16.10 -47.51 -29.35
C LEU A 153 -16.61 -47.14 -30.75
N ILE A 154 -17.63 -47.83 -31.25
CA ILE A 154 -18.12 -47.62 -32.62
C ILE A 154 -18.98 -46.35 -32.71
N THR A 155 -19.69 -45.98 -31.64
CA THR A 155 -20.58 -44.80 -31.66
C THR A 155 -19.80 -43.48 -31.61
N ILE A 156 -18.70 -43.41 -30.86
CA ILE A 156 -17.91 -42.18 -30.72
C ILE A 156 -17.16 -41.85 -32.03
N ILE A 157 -16.66 -42.85 -32.74
CA ILE A 157 -16.00 -42.63 -34.04
C ILE A 157 -17.03 -42.19 -35.11
N TYR A 158 -18.26 -42.71 -35.08
CA TYR A 158 -19.31 -42.34 -36.02
C TYR A 158 -19.73 -40.86 -35.86
N PHE A 159 -19.83 -40.36 -34.62
CA PHE A 159 -20.15 -38.95 -34.35
C PHE A 159 -19.02 -37.98 -34.75
N VAL A 160 -17.75 -38.41 -34.68
CA VAL A 160 -16.61 -37.58 -35.10
C VAL A 160 -16.50 -37.49 -36.63
N TYR A 161 -16.90 -38.53 -37.37
CA TYR A 161 -16.79 -38.55 -38.84
C TYR A 161 -18.03 -38.04 -39.58
N HIS A 162 -19.23 -38.13 -39.00
CA HIS A 162 -20.47 -37.72 -39.68
C HIS A 162 -21.07 -36.38 -39.23
N GLY A 163 -20.48 -35.71 -38.22
CA GLY A 163 -20.91 -34.38 -37.80
C GLY A 163 -22.31 -34.35 -37.19
N PHE A 164 -22.64 -33.22 -36.56
CA PHE A 164 -24.02 -32.89 -36.19
C PHE A 164 -24.76 -32.33 -37.40
#